data_AF-M7Z0E5-F1
#
_entry.id   AF-M7Z0E5-F1
#
_cell.length_a   1.000
_cell.length_b   1.000
_cell.length_c   1.000
_cell.angle_alpha   90.00
_cell.angle_beta   90.00
_cell.angle_gamma   90.00
#
_symmetry.space_group_name_H-M   'P 1'
#
loop_
_entity.id
_entity.type
_entity.pdbx_description
1 polymer ?
#
loop_
_entity_poly.entity_id
_entity_poly.type
_entity_poly.pdbx_seq_one_letter_code
_entity_poly.pdbx_strand_id
1 'polypeptide(L)'
;MPVSRIAVGSHREVYEVGALKAALAEFISTLIFVFAGQGSGMAFSKLSPDGAATPAGLISAAIAHAFALFVAVSVGANISGGHVNPAVTFGAFVGGNITLFRGLLYWIAQLLGSTAACFLLRFSTGGLPTGTFGLSGIGAWEAVVLEIVMTFGLVYTVYATAVDPKKGSLGTIAPIAIGFIVGANILPEAVAPRIAMVLGF
;
A
#
# COMPACT_ATOMS: atom_id res chain seq x y z
N MET A 1 -19.48 -20.69 7.98
CA MET A 1 -18.95 -19.52 8.71
C MET A 1 -20.00 -18.43 8.58
N PRO A 2 -20.55 -17.87 9.67
CA PRO A 2 -21.50 -16.79 9.52
C PRO A 2 -20.73 -15.59 8.95
N VAL A 3 -21.26 -14.99 7.90
CA VAL A 3 -20.79 -13.72 7.33
C VAL A 3 -20.64 -12.75 8.52
N SER A 4 -19.40 -12.36 8.82
CA SER A 4 -19.08 -11.50 9.97
C SER A 4 -19.80 -10.17 9.81
N ARG A 5 -20.45 -9.71 10.89
CA ARG A 5 -21.20 -8.46 10.90
C ARG A 5 -20.25 -7.30 10.61
N ILE A 6 -20.49 -6.59 9.52
CA ILE A 6 -19.91 -5.25 9.31
C ILE A 6 -20.22 -4.42 10.56
N ALA A 7 -19.17 -3.88 11.19
CA ALA A 7 -19.28 -3.14 12.43
C ALA A 7 -19.10 -1.64 12.16
N VAL A 8 -20.14 -0.84 12.43
CA VAL A 8 -20.03 0.62 12.30
C VAL A 8 -19.09 1.19 13.37
N GLY A 9 -19.10 0.65 14.58
CA GLY A 9 -18.36 1.19 15.72
C GLY A 9 -19.04 2.40 16.35
N SER A 10 -18.29 3.19 17.11
CA SER A 10 -18.77 4.41 17.78
C SER A 10 -17.90 5.60 17.40
N HIS A 11 -18.52 6.78 17.23
CA HIS A 11 -17.77 8.03 17.00
C HIS A 11 -16.77 8.35 18.12
N ARG A 12 -16.93 7.77 19.31
CA ARG A 12 -15.98 7.95 20.43
C ARG A 12 -14.63 7.27 20.18
N GLU A 13 -14.62 6.23 19.35
CA GLU A 13 -13.43 5.46 19.01
C GLU A 13 -12.33 6.35 18.42
N VAL A 14 -12.69 7.39 17.65
CA VAL A 14 -11.71 8.31 17.04
C VAL A 14 -10.93 9.14 18.07
N TYR A 15 -11.41 9.22 19.32
CA TYR A 15 -10.73 9.92 20.42
C TYR A 15 -10.00 8.96 21.35
N GLU A 16 -10.13 7.64 21.15
CA GLU A 16 -9.44 6.68 22.00
C GLU A 16 -7.95 6.68 21.72
N VAL A 17 -7.15 6.66 22.78
CA VAL A 17 -5.68 6.68 22.69
C VAL A 17 -5.16 5.52 21.83
N GLY A 18 -5.80 4.34 21.91
CA GLY A 18 -5.45 3.19 21.08
C GLY A 18 -5.72 3.42 19.59
N ALA A 19 -6.82 4.07 19.23
CA ALA A 19 -7.13 4.43 17.85
C ALA A 19 -6.20 5.50 17.31
N LEU A 20 -5.87 6.53 18.11
CA LEU A 20 -4.92 7.58 17.74
C LEU A 20 -3.50 7.04 17.55
N LYS A 21 -3.04 6.14 18.42
CA LYS A 21 -1.76 5.44 18.25
C LYS A 21 -1.72 4.61 16.97
N ALA A 22 -2.81 3.90 16.68
CA ALA A 22 -2.93 3.13 15.45
C ALA A 22 -2.95 4.03 14.20
N ALA A 23 -3.66 5.15 14.23
CA ALA A 23 -3.67 6.13 13.16
C ALA A 23 -2.28 6.72 12.91
N LEU A 24 -1.54 7.06 13.97
CA LEU A 24 -0.16 7.53 13.85
C LEU A 24 0.76 6.46 13.25
N ALA A 25 0.59 5.19 13.65
CA ALA A 25 1.33 4.07 13.05
C ALA A 25 1.03 3.93 11.56
N GLU A 26 -0.24 4.01 11.14
CA GLU A 26 -0.62 4.01 9.71
C GLU A 26 -0.02 5.18 8.94
N PHE A 27 -0.04 6.40 9.52
CA PHE A 27 0.59 7.57 8.91
C PHE A 27 2.09 7.35 8.68
N ILE A 28 2.83 6.89 9.71
CA ILE A 28 4.27 6.66 9.62
C ILE A 28 4.59 5.52 8.65
N SER A 29 3.85 4.41 8.72
CA SER A 29 4.03 3.26 7.83
C SER A 29 3.77 3.64 6.37
N THR A 30 2.69 4.36 6.06
CA THR A 30 2.41 4.79 4.69
C THR A 30 3.43 5.82 4.22
N LEU A 31 3.90 6.71 5.09
CA LEU A 31 5.00 7.63 4.76
C LEU A 31 6.26 6.87 4.35
N ILE A 32 6.70 5.88 5.14
CA ILE A 32 7.88 5.05 4.83
C ILE A 32 7.70 4.35 3.48
N PHE A 33 6.53 3.74 3.28
CA PHE A 33 6.22 3.00 2.08
C PHE A 33 6.28 3.88 0.83
N VAL A 34 5.54 4.99 0.83
CA VAL A 34 5.43 5.89 -0.32
C VAL A 34 6.75 6.63 -0.57
N PHE A 35 7.47 7.04 0.48
CA PHE A 35 8.75 7.72 0.34
C PHE A 35 9.77 6.85 -0.40
N ALA A 36 9.87 5.57 -0.02
CA ALA A 36 10.80 4.64 -0.67
C ALA A 36 10.33 4.24 -2.08
N GLY A 37 9.04 3.92 -2.26
CA GLY A 37 8.48 3.49 -3.55
C GLY A 37 8.52 4.59 -4.61
N GLN A 38 8.07 5.80 -4.28
CA GLN A 38 8.14 6.94 -5.21
C GLN A 38 9.58 7.43 -5.39
N GLY A 39 10.36 7.43 -4.30
CA GLY A 39 11.76 7.81 -4.32
C GLY A 39 12.60 6.95 -5.27
N SER A 40 12.31 5.65 -5.39
CA SER A 40 13.04 4.77 -6.32
C SER A 40 12.78 5.13 -7.78
N GLY A 41 11.53 5.46 -8.14
CA GLY A 41 11.19 5.91 -9.50
C GLY A 41 11.87 7.24 -9.86
N MET A 42 11.90 8.17 -8.91
CA MET A 42 12.61 9.46 -9.06
C MET A 42 14.13 9.24 -9.19
N ALA A 43 14.71 8.39 -8.35
CA ALA A 43 16.12 8.05 -8.38
C ALA A 43 16.50 7.41 -9.72
N PHE A 44 15.72 6.44 -10.19
CA PHE A 44 15.99 5.79 -11.47
C PHE A 44 15.91 6.78 -12.64
N SER A 45 14.86 7.62 -12.67
CA SER A 45 14.71 8.64 -13.72
C SER A 45 15.84 9.66 -13.73
N LYS A 46 16.46 9.93 -12.56
CA LYS A 46 17.62 10.82 -12.46
C LYS A 46 18.92 10.13 -12.91
N LEU A 47 19.05 8.83 -12.68
CA LEU A 47 20.28 8.07 -12.94
C LEU A 47 20.33 7.45 -14.34
N SER A 48 19.19 7.34 -15.04
CA SER A 48 19.10 6.65 -16.33
C SER A 48 18.51 7.54 -17.44
N PRO A 49 19.16 7.65 -18.62
CA PRO A 49 18.68 8.47 -19.73
C PRO A 49 17.30 8.06 -20.25
N ASP A 50 16.99 6.77 -20.18
CA ASP A 50 15.76 6.17 -20.70
C ASP A 50 14.58 6.24 -19.70
N GLY A 51 14.81 6.75 -18.48
CA GLY A 51 13.79 6.91 -17.45
C GLY A 51 13.35 5.60 -16.76
N ALA A 52 12.41 5.71 -15.82
CA ALA A 52 11.94 4.58 -14.99
C ALA A 52 11.13 3.51 -15.76
N ALA A 53 10.66 3.80 -16.98
CA ALA A 53 9.86 2.88 -17.81
C ALA A 53 10.73 1.87 -18.61
N THR A 54 11.82 1.39 -18.00
CA THR A 54 12.69 0.36 -18.55
C THR A 54 12.55 -0.92 -17.72
N PRO A 55 12.95 -2.11 -18.23
CA PRO A 55 12.95 -3.33 -17.43
C PRO A 55 13.72 -3.19 -16.11
N ALA A 56 14.86 -2.49 -16.13
CA ALA A 56 15.64 -2.20 -14.92
C ALA A 56 14.92 -1.24 -13.97
N GLY A 57 14.24 -0.22 -14.50
CA GLY A 57 13.44 0.71 -13.70
C GLY A 57 12.24 0.03 -13.04
N LEU A 58 11.58 -0.88 -13.76
CA LEU A 58 10.47 -1.66 -13.24
C LEU A 58 10.91 -2.62 -12.13
N ILE A 59 12.04 -3.33 -12.31
CA ILE A 59 12.62 -4.17 -11.26
C ILE A 59 13.01 -3.33 -10.04
N SER A 60 13.59 -2.15 -10.25
CA SER A 60 13.94 -1.22 -9.17
C SER A 60 12.70 -0.79 -8.37
N ALA A 61 11.63 -0.40 -9.06
CA ALA A 61 10.37 -0.04 -8.44
C ALA A 61 9.74 -1.23 -7.68
N ALA A 62 9.70 -2.41 -8.29
CA ALA A 62 9.15 -3.63 -7.70
C ALA A 62 9.85 -3.99 -6.37
N ILE A 63 11.18 -4.00 -6.36
CA ILE A 63 11.97 -4.32 -5.17
C ILE A 63 11.80 -3.24 -4.09
N ALA A 64 11.83 -1.96 -4.48
CA ALA A 64 11.66 -0.86 -3.54
C ALA A 64 10.30 -0.92 -2.84
N HIS A 65 9.21 -1.11 -3.58
CA HIS A 65 7.87 -1.24 -3.00
C HIS A 65 7.75 -2.50 -2.15
N ALA A 66 8.31 -3.63 -2.58
CA ALA A 66 8.27 -4.87 -1.81
C ALA A 66 8.93 -4.73 -0.44
N PHE A 67 10.16 -4.20 -0.41
CA PHE A 67 10.89 -4.03 0.84
C PHE A 67 10.29 -2.95 1.71
N ALA A 68 9.88 -1.83 1.11
CA ALA A 68 9.27 -0.74 1.86
C ALA A 68 7.94 -1.15 2.49
N LEU A 69 7.08 -1.87 1.76
CA LEU A 69 5.82 -2.37 2.30
C LEU A 69 6.05 -3.46 3.34
N PHE A 70 6.99 -4.38 3.11
CA PHE A 70 7.38 -5.36 4.13
C PHE A 70 7.75 -4.68 5.45
N VAL A 71 8.62 -3.66 5.42
CA VAL A 71 9.02 -2.92 6.61
C VAL A 71 7.84 -2.14 7.19
N ALA A 72 7.08 -1.41 6.37
CA ALA A 72 5.95 -0.60 6.80
C ALA A 72 4.87 -1.41 7.52
N VAL A 73 4.54 -2.59 6.99
CA VAL A 73 3.63 -3.55 7.64
C VAL A 73 4.24 -4.08 8.93
N SER A 74 5.53 -4.46 8.92
CA SER A 74 6.21 -5.02 10.11
C SER A 74 6.21 -4.06 11.30
N VAL A 75 6.52 -2.78 11.05
CA VAL A 75 6.58 -1.77 12.13
C VAL A 75 5.20 -1.34 12.63
N GLY A 76 4.16 -1.45 11.78
CA GLY A 76 2.77 -1.14 12.13
C GLY A 76 1.98 -2.32 12.70
N ALA A 77 2.43 -3.57 12.48
CA ALA A 77 1.65 -4.78 12.73
C ALA A 77 1.10 -4.89 14.15
N ASN A 78 1.91 -4.57 15.17
CA ASN A 78 1.53 -4.69 16.58
C ASN A 78 0.84 -3.44 17.15
N ILE A 79 0.64 -2.39 16.34
CA ILE A 79 0.01 -1.12 16.78
C ILE A 79 -1.32 -0.92 16.05
N SER A 80 -1.30 -0.96 14.71
CA SER A 80 -2.47 -0.74 13.85
C SER A 80 -2.94 -2.00 13.13
N GLY A 81 -2.10 -3.05 13.07
CA GLY A 81 -2.28 -4.16 12.14
C GLY A 81 -1.53 -3.96 10.81
N GLY A 82 -0.91 -2.79 10.60
CA GLY A 82 -0.08 -2.49 9.43
C GLY A 82 -0.86 -2.60 8.13
N HIS A 83 -1.97 -1.87 7.99
CA HIS A 83 -2.76 -1.90 6.76
C HIS A 83 -2.05 -1.17 5.62
N VAL A 84 -1.54 0.03 5.89
CA VAL A 84 -0.72 0.87 5.00
C VAL A 84 -1.41 1.26 3.68
N ASN A 85 -2.65 0.82 3.47
CA ASN A 85 -3.36 0.86 2.21
C ASN A 85 -4.89 0.97 2.45
N PRO A 86 -5.59 1.91 1.80
CA PRO A 86 -7.04 2.07 1.91
C PRO A 86 -7.86 0.86 1.47
N ALA A 87 -7.48 0.16 0.39
CA ALA A 87 -8.13 -1.05 -0.09
C ALA A 87 -7.95 -2.24 0.87
N VAL A 88 -6.78 -2.38 1.52
CA VAL A 88 -6.58 -3.36 2.60
C VAL A 88 -7.49 -3.05 3.78
N THR A 89 -7.58 -1.77 4.16
CA THR A 89 -8.47 -1.31 5.24
C THR A 89 -9.94 -1.54 4.90
N PHE A 90 -10.33 -1.30 3.65
CA PHE A 90 -11.67 -1.59 3.15
C PHE A 90 -11.97 -3.09 3.19
N GLY A 91 -11.05 -3.92 2.72
CA GLY A 91 -11.16 -5.37 2.77
C GLY A 91 -11.32 -5.87 4.21
N ALA A 92 -10.53 -5.34 5.15
CA ALA A 92 -10.66 -5.64 6.58
C ALA A 92 -12.04 -5.22 7.13
N PHE A 93 -12.56 -4.06 6.71
CA PHE A 93 -13.87 -3.57 7.14
C PHE A 93 -15.01 -4.46 6.63
N VAL A 94 -14.99 -4.82 5.35
CA VAL A 94 -15.98 -5.70 4.72
C VAL A 94 -16.00 -7.09 5.38
N GLY A 95 -14.84 -7.63 5.76
CA GLY A 95 -14.78 -8.88 6.52
C GLY A 95 -14.92 -8.73 8.04
N GLY A 96 -15.27 -7.56 8.55
CA GLY A 96 -15.57 -7.34 9.96
C GLY A 96 -14.36 -7.36 10.90
N ASN A 97 -13.16 -7.06 10.39
CA ASN A 97 -11.90 -7.06 11.14
C ASN A 97 -11.48 -5.65 11.61
N ILE A 98 -12.21 -4.61 11.21
CA ILE A 98 -12.08 -3.23 11.68
C ILE A 98 -13.46 -2.55 11.65
N THR A 99 -13.69 -1.58 12.53
CA THR A 99 -14.93 -0.78 12.52
C THR A 99 -14.88 0.30 11.44
N LEU A 100 -16.04 0.84 11.04
CA LEU A 100 -16.09 1.93 10.05
C LEU A 100 -15.33 3.17 10.55
N PHE A 101 -15.56 3.62 11.79
CA PHE A 101 -14.90 4.83 12.30
C PHE A 101 -13.38 4.68 12.38
N ARG A 102 -12.87 3.51 12.79
CA ARG A 102 -11.43 3.25 12.80
C ARG A 102 -10.86 3.13 11.39
N GLY A 103 -11.61 2.51 10.47
CA GLY A 103 -11.25 2.45 9.05
C GLY A 103 -11.14 3.82 8.39
N LEU A 104 -12.08 4.74 8.69
CA LEU A 104 -12.01 6.13 8.21
C LEU A 104 -10.78 6.86 8.78
N LEU A 105 -10.47 6.65 10.05
CA LEU A 105 -9.27 7.22 10.67
C LEU A 105 -7.98 6.70 10.01
N TYR A 106 -7.94 5.42 9.65
CA TYR A 106 -6.82 4.82 8.92
C TYR A 106 -6.69 5.42 7.52
N TRP A 107 -7.79 5.58 6.77
CA TRP A 107 -7.75 6.22 5.45
C TRP A 107 -7.20 7.65 5.51
N ILE A 108 -7.65 8.44 6.48
CA ILE A 108 -7.12 9.80 6.68
C ILE A 108 -5.61 9.75 6.96
N ALA A 109 -5.18 8.87 7.87
CA ALA A 109 -3.76 8.72 8.20
C ALA A 109 -2.91 8.26 7.01
N GLN A 110 -3.38 7.29 6.23
CA GLN A 110 -2.71 6.75 5.05
C GLN A 110 -2.56 7.84 3.97
N LEU A 111 -3.64 8.55 3.65
CA LEU A 111 -3.62 9.63 2.66
C LEU A 111 -2.70 10.79 3.08
N LEU A 112 -2.71 11.15 4.37
CA LEU A 112 -1.80 12.15 4.92
C LEU A 112 -0.34 11.68 4.88
N GLY A 113 -0.07 10.41 5.21
CA GLY A 113 1.27 9.82 5.17
C GLY A 113 1.84 9.80 3.76
N SER A 114 1.04 9.36 2.78
CA SER A 114 1.39 9.38 1.34
C SER A 114 1.68 10.81 0.86
N THR A 115 0.79 11.76 1.20
CA THR A 115 0.96 13.18 0.83
C THR A 115 2.24 13.77 1.44
N ALA A 116 2.50 13.50 2.73
CA ALA A 116 3.70 13.97 3.42
C ALA A 116 4.98 13.40 2.79
N ALA A 117 4.99 12.11 2.44
CA ALA A 117 6.11 11.49 1.74
C ALA A 117 6.43 12.20 0.41
N CYS A 118 5.41 12.50 -0.41
CA CYS A 118 5.60 13.22 -1.67
C CYS A 118 6.15 14.64 -1.47
N PHE A 119 5.68 15.38 -0.46
CA PHE A 119 6.24 16.69 -0.14
C PHE A 119 7.70 16.61 0.34
N LEU A 120 8.02 15.63 1.20
CA LEU A 120 9.38 15.40 1.66
C LEU A 120 10.32 15.02 0.52
N LEU A 121 9.87 14.17 -0.42
CA LEU A 121 10.63 13.83 -1.63
C LEU A 121 10.87 15.08 -2.48
N ARG A 122 9.83 15.86 -2.79
CA ARG A 122 9.96 17.09 -3.57
C ARG A 122 10.93 18.08 -2.92
N PHE A 123 10.85 18.26 -1.61
CA PHE A 123 11.75 19.14 -0.87
C PHE A 123 13.20 18.63 -0.91
N SER A 124 13.42 17.36 -0.57
CA SER A 124 14.77 16.76 -0.46
C SER A 124 15.47 16.56 -1.81
N THR A 125 14.72 16.53 -2.91
CA THR A 125 15.27 16.34 -4.26
C THR A 125 15.46 17.63 -5.06
N GLY A 126 15.31 18.79 -4.42
CA GLY A 126 15.48 20.09 -5.09
C GLY A 126 14.33 20.44 -6.04
N GLY A 127 13.11 19.98 -5.73
CA GLY A 127 11.91 20.31 -6.48
C GLY A 127 11.59 19.38 -7.64
N LEU A 128 12.24 18.21 -7.76
CA LEU A 128 11.88 17.23 -8.78
C LEU A 128 10.39 16.83 -8.61
N PRO A 129 9.65 16.68 -9.72
CA PRO A 129 8.27 16.27 -9.66
C PRO A 129 8.16 14.84 -9.14
N THR A 130 7.23 14.61 -8.22
CA THR A 130 6.80 13.26 -7.85
C THR A 130 5.90 12.74 -8.96
N GLY A 131 6.19 11.54 -9.47
CA GLY A 131 5.40 10.93 -10.54
C GLY A 131 3.95 10.70 -10.10
N THR A 132 3.03 10.80 -11.05
CA THR A 132 1.65 10.35 -10.88
C THR A 132 1.44 9.06 -11.65
N PHE A 133 0.64 8.18 -11.09
CA PHE A 133 0.18 6.98 -11.77
C PHE A 133 -0.78 7.36 -12.89
N GLY A 134 -0.52 6.84 -14.08
CA GLY A 134 -1.16 7.33 -15.30
C GLY A 134 -1.44 6.20 -16.27
N LEU A 135 -2.61 6.28 -16.91
CA LEU A 135 -2.96 5.39 -18.01
C LEU A 135 -2.24 5.88 -19.27
N SER A 136 -1.36 5.04 -19.81
CA SER A 136 -0.82 5.25 -21.15
C SER A 136 -0.78 3.91 -21.88
N GLY A 137 -1.31 3.88 -23.10
CA GLY A 137 -1.38 2.66 -23.93
C GLY A 137 -2.32 1.55 -23.45
N ILE A 138 -3.13 1.77 -22.41
CA ILE A 138 -4.23 0.88 -22.02
C ILE A 138 -5.56 1.63 -21.90
N GLY A 139 -6.66 0.93 -22.16
CA GLY A 139 -7.99 1.44 -21.88
C GLY A 139 -8.31 1.42 -20.39
N ALA A 140 -9.29 2.23 -20.00
CA ALA A 140 -9.67 2.37 -18.60
C ALA A 140 -10.21 1.06 -18.00
N TRP A 141 -10.92 0.24 -18.78
CA TRP A 141 -11.48 -1.02 -18.27
C TRP A 141 -10.43 -2.11 -18.11
N GLU A 142 -9.47 -2.17 -19.01
CA GLU A 142 -8.31 -3.04 -18.89
C GLU A 142 -7.51 -2.72 -17.62
N ALA A 143 -7.30 -1.43 -17.36
CA ALA A 143 -6.64 -0.96 -16.13
C ALA A 143 -7.43 -1.34 -14.88
N VAL A 144 -8.76 -1.14 -14.88
CA VAL A 144 -9.62 -1.52 -13.75
C VAL A 144 -9.57 -3.03 -13.48
N VAL A 145 -9.60 -3.86 -14.53
CA VAL A 145 -9.48 -5.32 -14.36
C VAL A 145 -8.13 -5.70 -13.76
N LEU A 146 -7.04 -5.09 -14.24
CA LEU A 146 -5.70 -5.32 -13.71
C LEU A 146 -5.63 -4.95 -12.22
N GLU A 147 -6.11 -3.76 -11.85
CA GLU A 147 -6.18 -3.29 -10.46
C GLU A 147 -7.00 -4.21 -9.57
N ILE A 148 -8.15 -4.70 -10.05
CA ILE A 148 -8.99 -5.64 -9.31
C ILE A 148 -8.21 -6.91 -9.00
N VAL A 149 -7.54 -7.50 -9.99
CA VAL A 149 -6.79 -8.76 -9.81
C VAL A 149 -5.61 -8.58 -8.85
N MET A 150 -4.83 -7.52 -9.03
CA MET A 150 -3.64 -7.26 -8.21
C MET A 150 -4.03 -6.91 -6.77
N THR A 151 -5.04 -6.05 -6.60
CA THR A 151 -5.55 -5.66 -5.27
C THR A 151 -6.22 -6.84 -4.58
N PHE A 152 -6.96 -7.68 -5.30
CA PHE A 152 -7.49 -8.93 -4.74
C PHE A 152 -6.36 -9.81 -4.23
N GLY A 153 -5.30 -10.00 -5.01
CA GLY A 153 -4.12 -10.76 -4.60
C GLY A 153 -3.52 -10.23 -3.29
N LEU A 154 -3.30 -8.92 -3.19
CA LEU A 154 -2.82 -8.26 -1.98
C LEU A 154 -3.75 -8.48 -0.77
N VAL A 155 -5.03 -8.15 -0.91
CA VAL A 155 -5.99 -8.25 0.20
C VAL A 155 -6.16 -9.71 0.61
N TYR A 156 -6.18 -10.65 -0.34
CA TYR A 156 -6.24 -12.07 -0.04
C TYR A 156 -4.99 -12.55 0.71
N THR A 157 -3.78 -12.11 0.31
CA THR A 157 -2.54 -12.38 1.06
C THR A 157 -2.63 -11.86 2.50
N VAL A 158 -3.14 -10.64 2.71
CA VAL A 158 -3.39 -10.10 4.06
C VAL A 158 -4.34 -11.01 4.84
N TYR A 159 -5.45 -11.44 4.23
CA TYR A 159 -6.41 -12.31 4.90
C TYR A 159 -5.80 -13.65 5.31
N ALA A 160 -5.14 -14.33 4.37
CA ALA A 160 -4.58 -15.66 4.57
C ALA A 160 -3.40 -15.67 5.55
N THR A 161 -2.60 -14.60 5.58
CA THR A 161 -1.36 -14.57 6.37
C THR A 161 -1.49 -13.79 7.68
N ALA A 162 -2.30 -12.74 7.73
CA ALA A 162 -2.37 -11.83 8.87
C ALA A 162 -3.72 -11.86 9.62
N VAL A 163 -4.85 -12.09 8.93
CA VAL A 163 -6.18 -11.96 9.54
C VAL A 163 -6.73 -13.29 10.04
N ASP A 164 -6.62 -14.37 9.25
CA ASP A 164 -7.24 -15.66 9.58
C ASP A 164 -6.76 -16.18 10.96
N PRO A 165 -7.65 -16.48 11.91
CA PRO A 165 -7.29 -17.10 13.19
C PRO A 165 -6.51 -18.42 13.03
N LYS A 166 -6.64 -19.10 11.89
CA LYS A 166 -5.96 -20.37 11.56
C LYS A 166 -4.61 -20.18 10.88
N LYS A 167 -4.11 -18.94 10.73
CA LYS A 167 -2.83 -18.63 10.05
C LYS A 167 -1.62 -19.38 10.61
N GLY A 168 -1.62 -19.74 11.89
CA GLY A 168 -0.50 -20.44 12.52
C GLY A 168 0.83 -19.69 12.32
N SER A 169 1.86 -20.40 11.87
CA SER A 169 3.19 -19.82 11.59
C SER A 169 3.22 -18.88 10.38
N LEU A 170 2.17 -18.84 9.54
CA LEU A 170 2.09 -17.88 8.43
C LEU A 170 2.05 -16.44 8.95
N GLY A 171 1.54 -16.22 10.16
CA GLY A 171 1.55 -14.90 10.81
C GLY A 171 2.96 -14.31 10.98
N THR A 172 3.98 -15.16 11.17
CA THR A 172 5.38 -14.73 11.31
C THR A 172 5.92 -14.13 10.01
N ILE A 173 5.50 -14.66 8.86
CA ILE A 173 5.95 -14.21 7.54
C ILE A 173 4.93 -13.32 6.84
N ALA A 174 3.84 -12.94 7.50
CA ALA A 174 2.79 -12.13 6.90
C ALA A 174 3.32 -10.81 6.32
N PRO A 175 4.15 -10.02 7.03
CA PRO A 175 4.65 -8.77 6.48
C PRO A 175 5.49 -8.97 5.21
N ILE A 176 6.36 -9.98 5.16
CA ILE A 176 7.21 -10.22 3.98
C ILE A 176 6.38 -10.76 2.80
N ALA A 177 5.38 -11.62 3.07
CA ALA A 177 4.46 -12.09 2.03
C ALA A 177 3.64 -10.95 1.43
N ILE A 178 3.15 -10.02 2.27
CA ILE A 178 2.42 -8.81 1.85
C ILE A 178 3.30 -7.88 1.02
N GLY A 179 4.56 -7.66 1.44
CA GLY A 179 5.51 -6.89 0.64
C GLY A 179 5.78 -7.53 -0.72
N PHE A 180 6.06 -8.83 -0.75
CA PHE A 180 6.44 -9.54 -1.97
C PHE A 180 5.29 -9.65 -2.98
N ILE A 181 4.04 -9.82 -2.55
CA ILE A 181 2.92 -9.82 -3.51
C ILE A 181 2.76 -8.45 -4.19
N VAL A 182 3.00 -7.35 -3.48
CA VAL A 182 3.00 -6.01 -4.09
C VAL A 182 4.13 -5.85 -5.10
N GLY A 183 5.36 -6.21 -4.72
CA GLY A 183 6.48 -6.17 -5.68
C GLY A 183 6.25 -7.05 -6.90
N ALA A 184 5.70 -8.25 -6.70
CA ALA A 184 5.38 -9.16 -7.79
C ALA A 184 4.31 -8.57 -8.72
N ASN A 185 3.29 -7.91 -8.17
CA ASN A 185 2.21 -7.29 -8.96
C ASN A 185 2.67 -6.08 -9.79
N ILE A 186 3.77 -5.41 -9.41
CA ILE A 186 4.37 -4.35 -10.22
C ILE A 186 4.95 -4.88 -11.53
N LEU A 187 5.44 -6.13 -11.56
CA LEU A 187 6.14 -6.67 -12.74
C LEU A 187 5.20 -6.93 -13.95
N PRO A 188 3.98 -7.49 -13.79
CA PRO A 188 3.00 -7.61 -14.86
C PRO A 188 2.57 -6.29 -15.51
N GLU A 189 2.77 -5.15 -14.84
CA GLU A 189 2.45 -3.85 -15.43
C GLU A 189 3.27 -3.54 -16.69
N ALA A 190 4.42 -4.21 -16.89
CA ALA A 190 5.17 -4.14 -18.15
C ALA A 190 4.47 -4.78 -19.35
N VAL A 191 3.50 -5.68 -19.13
CA VAL A 191 2.84 -6.43 -20.21
C VAL A 191 1.81 -5.55 -20.95
N ALA A 192 1.35 -4.50 -20.31
CA ALA A 192 0.52 -3.48 -20.93
C ALA A 192 1.41 -2.34 -21.45
N PRO A 193 1.27 -1.93 -22.72
CA PRO A 193 2.24 -1.06 -23.36
C PRO A 193 2.23 0.32 -22.67
N ARG A 194 3.23 0.55 -21.81
CA ARG A 194 3.52 1.81 -21.11
C ARG A 194 2.59 2.14 -19.92
N ILE A 195 2.41 1.20 -18.99
CA ILE A 195 1.86 1.57 -17.67
C ILE A 195 2.88 2.44 -16.91
N ALA A 196 2.46 3.66 -16.55
CA ALA A 196 3.09 4.41 -15.49
C ALA A 196 2.56 3.88 -14.16
N MET A 197 3.24 2.85 -13.66
CA MET A 197 3.21 2.30 -12.30
C MET A 197 1.80 2.39 -11.64
N VAL A 198 0.76 1.69 -12.07
CA VAL A 198 -0.55 1.85 -11.39
C VAL A 198 -0.51 1.06 -10.10
N LEU A 199 -0.30 1.77 -9.00
CA LEU A 199 -0.59 1.21 -7.69
C LEU A 199 -1.37 2.25 -6.89
N GLY A 200 -2.65 2.01 -6.68
CA GLY A 200 -3.47 2.78 -5.75
C GLY A 200 -3.02 2.56 -4.29
N PHE A 201 -1.86 3.12 -3.92
CA PHE A 201 -1.30 3.13 -2.57
C PHE A 201 -1.34 4.52 -1.94
#